data_AF-A0A813DND4-F1
#
_entry.id   AF-A0A813DND4-F1
#
_cell.length_a   1.000
_cell.length_b   1.000
_cell.length_c   1.000
_cell.angle_alpha   90.00
_cell.angle_beta   90.00
_cell.angle_gamma   90.00
#
_symmetry.space_group_name_H-M   'P 1'
#
loop_
_entity.id
_entity.type
_entity.pdbx_description
1 polymer ?
#
loop_
_entity_poly.entity_id
_entity_poly.type
_entity_poly.pdbx_seq_one_letter_code
_entity_poly.pdbx_strand_id
1 'polypeptide(L)'
;VRQHSAAESLGRRRTSDSHNNNNNDNNNDNNTMGSLQKPLVQAPGWQKYYTDEELLFGRWLLKADVVGTPLFVGFYFFLGSLLEQTLPEEHAVLARSTPTPVLYLQGLLAVVACAVFFYSTQALPPNAEVPGYRAQQKIGHWLFLTQHCLVFQAIHLNLSLLASAAELESLQRLTDGLSLFVGALGCFVTVQYFALVHRHPVFKELCATLAQRSPPYDLSKKMIALHVPALPLAFMDIGFAKSHQELATDISIAGTAWMCLGYVCFYVTLMAANHRATGEWPYVFLEDLGGSLPKWAAFIAAQTVILYVFGIILFGVSRLPDS
;
A
#
# COMPACT_ATOMS: atom_id res chain seq x y z
N VAL A 1 18.37 -19.39 2.99
CA VAL A 1 18.20 -20.75 2.42
C VAL A 1 18.03 -21.75 3.57
N ARG A 2 16.78 -21.94 4.00
CA ARG A 2 16.25 -23.02 4.86
C ARG A 2 14.72 -22.79 4.90
N GLN A 3 14.05 -23.21 3.83
CA GLN A 3 12.59 -23.25 3.74
C GLN A 3 12.21 -24.70 3.43
N HIS A 4 12.04 -25.52 4.48
CA HIS A 4 11.50 -26.87 4.30
C HIS A 4 10.72 -27.42 5.51
N SER A 5 10.23 -26.57 6.43
CA SER A 5 9.58 -27.04 7.67
C SER A 5 8.18 -26.45 7.96
N ALA A 6 7.56 -25.71 7.04
CA ALA A 6 6.29 -25.03 7.32
C ALA A 6 5.05 -25.67 6.64
N ALA A 7 5.21 -26.75 5.88
CA ALA A 7 4.09 -27.37 5.15
C ALA A 7 3.26 -28.38 5.97
N GLU A 8 3.69 -28.76 7.18
CA GLU A 8 2.98 -29.75 8.02
C GLU A 8 2.14 -29.13 9.15
N SER A 9 2.24 -27.82 9.43
CA SER A 9 1.53 -27.20 10.57
C SER A 9 0.09 -26.74 10.27
N LEU A 10 -0.34 -26.73 9.01
CA LEU A 10 -1.71 -26.34 8.62
C LEU A 10 -2.69 -27.52 8.53
N GLY A 11 -2.21 -28.77 8.71
CA GLY A 11 -3.02 -29.99 8.65
C GLY A 11 -3.49 -30.55 10.00
N ARG A 12 -3.16 -29.91 11.13
CA ARG A 12 -3.55 -30.38 12.49
C ARG A 12 -4.30 -29.31 13.27
N ARG A 13 -5.50 -28.93 12.81
CA ARG A 13 -6.49 -28.31 13.70
C ARG A 13 -7.42 -29.41 14.23
N ARG A 14 -7.11 -29.80 15.47
CA ARG A 14 -7.89 -30.59 16.44
C ARG A 14 -9.35 -30.87 16.05
N THR A 15 -9.62 -32.11 15.69
CA THR A 15 -10.85 -32.81 16.07
C THR A 15 -10.75 -33.11 17.58
N SER A 16 -11.40 -32.30 18.41
CA SER A 16 -11.72 -32.70 19.78
C SER A 16 -13.16 -33.18 19.80
N ASP A 17 -13.29 -34.49 19.94
CA ASP A 17 -14.52 -35.23 20.12
C ASP A 17 -15.26 -34.87 21.41
N SER A 18 -16.60 -34.94 21.27
CA SER A 18 -17.60 -35.28 22.29
C SER A 18 -17.95 -34.22 23.35
N HIS A 19 -19.18 -33.71 23.30
CA HIS A 19 -20.21 -34.27 24.18
C HIS A 19 -21.62 -33.99 23.63
N ASN A 20 -22.30 -35.11 23.39
CA ASN A 20 -23.71 -35.27 23.10
C ASN A 20 -24.50 -34.84 24.34
N ASN A 21 -25.44 -33.89 24.20
CA ASN A 21 -26.49 -33.71 25.18
C ASN A 21 -27.79 -33.35 24.47
N ASN A 22 -28.60 -34.39 24.25
CA ASN A 22 -30.03 -34.29 24.01
C ASN A 22 -30.66 -33.49 25.16
N ASN A 23 -31.42 -32.46 24.84
CA ASN A 23 -32.64 -32.16 25.55
C ASN A 23 -33.64 -31.48 24.60
N ASN A 24 -34.76 -32.15 24.44
CA ASN A 24 -36.06 -31.58 24.12
C ASN A 24 -36.29 -30.30 24.94
N ASP A 25 -36.85 -29.26 24.33
CA ASP A 25 -38.19 -28.81 24.70
C ASP A 25 -38.68 -27.64 23.85
N ASN A 26 -39.91 -27.83 23.37
CA ASN A 26 -40.99 -26.86 23.24
C ASN A 26 -40.87 -25.68 22.27
N ASN A 27 -41.54 -25.89 21.13
CA ASN A 27 -42.51 -24.97 20.53
C ASN A 27 -42.93 -23.81 21.45
N ASN A 28 -42.68 -22.59 20.98
CA ASN A 28 -43.65 -21.54 21.16
C ASN A 28 -43.60 -20.59 19.95
N ASP A 29 -44.66 -20.70 19.15
CA ASP A 29 -45.08 -19.72 18.16
C ASP A 29 -45.07 -18.32 18.79
N ASN A 30 -44.47 -17.34 18.11
CA ASN A 30 -44.90 -15.95 18.22
C ASN A 30 -44.33 -15.07 17.09
N ASN A 31 -45.25 -14.61 16.23
CA ASN A 31 -45.23 -13.35 15.50
C ASN A 31 -44.07 -13.09 14.55
N THR A 32 -44.19 -13.67 13.36
CA THR A 32 -43.71 -13.11 12.10
C THR A 32 -44.32 -11.71 11.88
N MET A 33 -43.66 -10.67 12.42
CA MET A 33 -43.73 -9.36 11.80
C MET A 33 -43.19 -9.51 10.38
N GLY A 34 -44.08 -9.43 9.40
CA GLY A 34 -43.74 -9.33 7.99
C GLY A 34 -42.86 -8.11 7.79
N SER A 35 -41.53 -8.31 7.88
CA SER A 35 -40.59 -7.33 7.38
C SER A 35 -40.89 -7.21 5.89
N LEU A 36 -41.30 -6.01 5.47
CA LEU A 36 -41.40 -5.65 4.07
C LEU A 36 -40.02 -5.89 3.44
N GLN A 37 -39.79 -7.09 2.91
CA GLN A 37 -38.78 -7.35 1.92
C GLN A 37 -39.19 -6.52 0.70
N LYS A 38 -38.70 -5.27 0.67
CA LYS A 38 -38.75 -4.47 -0.54
C LYS A 38 -38.16 -5.32 -1.66
N PRO A 39 -38.86 -5.48 -2.80
CA PRO A 39 -38.32 -6.25 -3.91
C PRO A 39 -36.94 -5.69 -4.25
N LEU A 40 -35.93 -6.55 -4.13
CA LEU A 40 -34.55 -6.25 -4.51
C LEU A 40 -34.57 -5.86 -5.98
N VAL A 41 -34.46 -4.56 -6.22
CA VAL A 41 -34.16 -4.00 -7.55
C VAL A 41 -32.93 -4.75 -8.04
N GLN A 42 -33.08 -5.55 -9.10
CA GLN A 42 -31.98 -6.39 -9.61
C GLN A 42 -30.76 -5.50 -9.85
N ALA A 43 -29.71 -5.72 -9.06
CA ALA A 43 -28.51 -4.90 -9.11
C ALA A 43 -27.84 -5.06 -10.49
N PRO A 44 -27.57 -3.96 -11.21
CA PRO A 44 -27.00 -4.04 -12.55
C PRO A 44 -25.55 -4.58 -12.52
N GLY A 45 -25.23 -5.49 -13.45
CA GLY A 45 -23.85 -5.92 -13.71
C GLY A 45 -23.27 -6.94 -12.71
N TRP A 46 -22.07 -6.66 -12.19
CA TRP A 46 -21.28 -7.54 -11.32
C TRP A 46 -21.79 -7.59 -9.87
N GLN A 47 -22.63 -6.65 -9.47
CA GLN A 47 -23.08 -6.51 -8.07
C GLN A 47 -23.97 -7.67 -7.62
N LYS A 48 -24.68 -8.32 -8.54
CA LYS A 48 -25.57 -9.46 -8.28
C LYS A 48 -24.88 -10.70 -7.70
N TYR A 49 -23.55 -10.69 -7.66
CA TYR A 49 -22.74 -11.80 -7.16
C TYR A 49 -22.10 -11.53 -5.79
N TYR A 50 -22.46 -10.40 -5.18
CA TYR A 50 -22.02 -10.00 -3.85
C TYR A 50 -23.22 -9.91 -2.92
N THR A 51 -23.01 -10.24 -1.66
CA THR A 51 -24.02 -10.00 -0.62
C THR A 51 -24.17 -8.50 -0.38
N ASP A 52 -25.32 -8.08 0.17
CA ASP A 52 -25.50 -6.68 0.56
C ASP A 52 -24.44 -6.23 1.57
N GLU A 53 -23.99 -7.13 2.45
CA GLU A 53 -22.90 -6.87 3.40
C GLU A 53 -21.57 -6.62 2.70
N GLU A 54 -21.19 -7.44 1.71
CA GLU A 54 -19.98 -7.22 0.91
C GLU A 54 -20.04 -5.90 0.12
N LEU A 55 -21.20 -5.58 -0.45
CA LEU A 55 -21.40 -4.32 -1.19
C LEU A 55 -21.32 -3.10 -0.26
N LEU A 56 -21.92 -3.17 0.93
CA LEU A 56 -21.81 -2.14 1.95
C LEU A 56 -20.36 -1.98 2.41
N PHE A 57 -19.64 -3.10 2.59
CA PHE A 57 -18.23 -3.10 2.92
C PHE A 57 -17.38 -2.45 1.82
N GLY A 58 -17.62 -2.77 0.55
CA GLY A 58 -16.94 -2.14 -0.59
C GLY A 58 -17.16 -0.63 -0.65
N ARG A 59 -18.38 -0.16 -0.39
CA ARG A 59 -18.67 1.28 -0.28
C ARG A 59 -17.94 1.93 0.90
N TRP A 60 -17.84 1.21 2.01
CA TRP A 60 -17.09 1.68 3.18
C TRP A 60 -15.59 1.79 2.88
N LEU A 61 -15.00 0.81 2.19
CA LEU A 61 -13.60 0.84 1.75
C LEU A 61 -13.31 2.09 0.88
N LEU A 62 -14.19 2.37 -0.09
CA LEU A 62 -14.07 3.57 -0.92
C LEU A 62 -14.14 4.87 -0.10
N LYS A 63 -15.05 4.94 0.88
CA LYS A 63 -15.11 6.10 1.80
C LYS A 63 -13.84 6.25 2.62
N ALA A 64 -13.28 5.14 3.11
CA ALA A 64 -12.02 5.15 3.83
C ALA A 64 -10.87 5.64 2.93
N ASP A 65 -10.83 5.24 1.66
CA ASP A 65 -9.86 5.74 0.67
C ASP A 65 -10.00 7.26 0.42
N VAL A 66 -11.23 7.76 0.28
CA VAL A 66 -11.49 9.20 0.12
C VAL A 66 -11.02 10.00 1.34
N VAL A 67 -11.20 9.47 2.56
CA VAL A 67 -10.78 10.14 3.81
C VAL A 67 -9.28 10.02 4.05
N GLY A 68 -8.68 8.87 3.79
CA GLY A 68 -7.26 8.65 4.04
C GLY A 68 -6.36 9.38 3.04
N THR A 69 -6.81 9.62 1.81
CA THR A 69 -6.02 10.35 0.80
C THR A 69 -5.56 11.73 1.28
N PRO A 70 -6.44 12.66 1.74
CA PRO A 70 -6.01 13.95 2.26
C PRO A 70 -5.15 13.83 3.53
N LEU A 71 -5.34 12.81 4.36
CA LEU A 71 -4.45 12.56 5.51
C LEU A 71 -3.02 12.23 5.03
N PHE A 72 -2.89 11.43 3.97
CA PHE A 72 -1.59 11.10 3.38
C PHE A 72 -0.96 12.27 2.62
N VAL A 73 -1.75 13.19 2.06
CA VAL A 73 -1.25 14.47 1.56
C VAL A 73 -0.64 15.29 2.70
N GLY A 74 -1.36 15.45 3.82
CA GLY A 74 -0.82 16.12 5.00
C GLY A 74 0.43 15.43 5.55
N PHE A 75 0.45 14.10 5.56
CA PHE A 75 1.60 13.32 6.00
C PHE A 75 2.80 13.48 5.07
N TYR A 76 2.60 13.58 3.75
CA TYR A 76 3.66 13.87 2.77
C TYR A 76 4.34 15.20 3.07
N PHE A 77 3.58 16.28 3.29
CA PHE A 77 4.14 17.58 3.66
C PHE A 77 4.83 17.56 5.02
N PHE A 78 4.29 16.82 5.99
CA PHE A 78 4.95 16.61 7.28
C PHE A 78 6.32 15.95 7.11
N LEU A 79 6.41 14.88 6.32
CA LEU A 79 7.68 14.23 6.01
C LEU A 79 8.66 15.18 5.30
N GLY A 80 8.17 15.99 4.35
CA GLY A 80 8.97 17.02 3.68
C GLY A 80 9.55 18.04 4.66
N SER A 81 8.74 18.53 5.61
CA SER A 81 9.18 19.51 6.62
C SER A 81 10.23 18.95 7.59
N LEU A 82 10.19 17.64 7.87
CA LEU A 82 11.22 16.97 8.67
C LEU A 82 12.52 16.83 7.89
N LEU A 83 12.43 16.53 6.59
CA LEU A 83 13.60 16.39 5.74
C LEU A 83 14.29 17.73 5.50
N GLU A 84 13.52 18.81 5.32
CA GLU A 84 14.04 20.16 5.07
C GLU A 84 15.01 20.61 6.16
N GLN A 85 14.79 20.21 7.41
CA GLN A 85 15.69 20.47 8.55
C GLN A 85 17.07 19.79 8.43
N THR A 86 17.20 18.81 7.52
CA THR A 86 18.43 18.07 7.26
C THR A 86 19.15 18.51 5.98
N LEU A 87 18.56 19.44 5.22
CA LEU A 87 19.15 19.97 4.00
C LEU A 87 20.12 21.12 4.33
N PRO A 88 21.18 21.33 3.52
CA PRO A 88 22.08 22.47 3.69
C PRO A 88 21.33 23.81 3.62
N GLU A 89 21.77 24.82 4.37
CA GLU A 89 21.19 26.18 4.29
C GLU A 89 21.60 26.91 2.99
N GLU A 90 22.80 26.64 2.48
CA GLU A 90 23.31 27.24 1.25
C GLU A 90 22.80 26.49 0.02
N HIS A 91 21.62 26.86 -0.47
CA HIS A 91 21.19 26.51 -1.82
C HIS A 91 21.60 27.62 -2.78
N ALA A 92 22.56 27.30 -3.67
CA ALA A 92 22.79 28.13 -4.84
C ALA A 92 21.57 27.96 -5.76
N VAL A 93 20.62 28.90 -5.68
CA VAL A 93 19.42 28.92 -6.50
C VAL A 93 19.84 29.02 -7.97
N LEU A 94 19.86 27.89 -8.65
CA LEU A 94 19.96 27.83 -10.09
C LEU A 94 18.55 27.87 -10.63
N ALA A 95 17.94 29.05 -10.65
CA ALA A 95 16.64 29.25 -11.29
C ALA A 95 16.78 28.92 -12.79
N ARG A 96 16.46 27.67 -13.15
CA ARG A 96 16.42 27.20 -14.53
C ARG A 96 15.01 26.70 -14.80
N SER A 97 14.42 27.21 -15.87
CA SER A 97 13.16 26.70 -16.39
C SER A 97 13.32 25.23 -16.77
N THR A 98 12.41 24.37 -16.28
CA THR A 98 12.40 22.95 -16.63
C THR A 98 12.21 22.78 -18.15
N PRO A 99 13.07 22.00 -18.84
CA PRO A 99 12.91 21.77 -20.28
C PRO A 99 11.53 21.17 -20.63
N THR A 100 10.92 21.62 -21.73
CA THR A 100 9.59 21.16 -22.15
C THR A 100 9.45 19.63 -22.27
N PRO A 101 10.44 18.87 -22.80
CA PRO A 101 10.34 17.41 -22.82
C PRO A 101 10.25 16.78 -21.43
N VAL A 102 10.94 17.36 -20.44
CA VAL A 102 10.91 16.91 -19.04
C VAL A 102 9.53 17.18 -18.43
N LEU A 103 8.92 18.34 -18.69
CA LEU A 103 7.54 18.64 -18.28
C LEU A 103 6.53 17.64 -18.86
N TYR A 104 6.66 17.25 -20.13
CA TYR A 104 5.79 16.22 -20.72
C TYR A 104 5.98 14.85 -20.06
N LEU A 105 7.23 14.48 -19.75
CA LEU A 105 7.51 13.24 -19.02
C LEU A 105 6.89 13.27 -17.62
N GLN A 106 7.12 14.34 -16.85
CA GLN A 106 6.50 14.52 -15.53
C GLN A 106 4.97 14.42 -15.61
N GLY A 107 4.36 15.05 -16.62
CA GLY A 107 2.92 14.95 -16.91
C GLY A 107 2.45 13.52 -17.13
N LEU A 108 3.16 12.76 -17.96
CA LEU A 108 2.87 11.35 -18.20
C LEU A 108 3.00 10.51 -16.92
N LEU A 109 4.08 10.68 -16.16
CA LEU A 109 4.29 9.96 -14.90
C LEU A 109 3.18 10.26 -13.88
N ALA A 110 2.79 11.53 -13.74
CA ALA A 110 1.71 11.95 -12.83
C ALA A 110 0.36 11.33 -13.22
N VAL A 111 0.02 11.30 -14.51
CA VAL A 111 -1.21 10.65 -15.01
C VAL A 111 -1.18 9.15 -14.73
N VAL A 112 -0.07 8.46 -15.02
CA VAL A 112 0.06 7.02 -14.77
C VAL A 112 -0.06 6.72 -13.28
N ALA A 113 0.60 7.49 -12.41
CA ALA A 113 0.53 7.30 -10.96
C ALA A 113 -0.90 7.49 -10.42
N CYS A 114 -1.60 8.54 -10.87
CA CYS A 114 -3.01 8.75 -10.54
C CYS A 114 -3.90 7.61 -11.05
N ALA A 115 -3.67 7.11 -12.26
CA ALA A 115 -4.45 6.01 -12.83
C ALA A 115 -4.25 4.71 -12.04
N VAL A 116 -3.00 4.39 -11.65
CA VAL A 116 -2.68 3.19 -10.85
C VAL A 116 -3.25 3.31 -9.44
N PHE A 117 -3.14 4.47 -8.80
CA PHE A 117 -3.77 4.72 -7.49
C PHE A 117 -5.30 4.64 -7.58
N PHE A 118 -5.92 5.28 -8.59
CA PHE A 118 -7.35 5.14 -8.80
C PHE A 118 -7.75 3.67 -8.98
N TYR A 119 -7.02 2.92 -9.80
CA TYR A 119 -7.26 1.50 -10.03
C TYR A 119 -7.12 0.65 -8.74
N SER A 120 -6.23 1.03 -7.81
CA SER A 120 -6.09 0.37 -6.51
C SER A 120 -7.36 0.54 -5.67
N THR A 121 -7.96 1.74 -5.65
CA THR A 121 -9.22 2.01 -4.92
C THR A 121 -10.42 1.25 -5.49
N GLN A 122 -10.40 0.89 -6.78
CA GLN A 122 -11.46 0.12 -7.44
C GLN A 122 -11.34 -1.39 -7.16
N ALA A 123 -10.93 -1.79 -5.96
CA ALA A 123 -10.91 -3.20 -5.55
C ALA A 123 -12.33 -3.70 -5.28
N LEU A 124 -12.65 -4.87 -5.83
CA LEU A 124 -13.89 -5.55 -5.47
C LEU A 124 -13.80 -5.97 -3.99
N PRO A 125 -14.92 -5.91 -3.25
CA PRO A 125 -14.91 -6.24 -1.83
C PRO A 125 -14.49 -7.70 -1.63
N PRO A 126 -13.64 -7.99 -0.62
CA PRO A 126 -13.30 -9.37 -0.29
C PRO A 126 -14.52 -10.12 0.24
N ASN A 127 -14.48 -11.46 0.18
CA ASN A 127 -15.46 -12.30 0.84
C ASN A 127 -15.36 -12.14 2.36
N ALA A 128 -16.50 -12.01 3.06
CA ALA A 128 -16.57 -11.95 4.52
C ALA A 128 -15.81 -13.10 5.23
N GLU A 129 -15.70 -14.25 4.56
CA GLU A 129 -15.01 -15.44 5.07
C GLU A 129 -13.49 -15.35 5.01
N VAL A 130 -12.92 -14.47 4.17
CA VAL A 130 -11.45 -14.38 4.08
C VAL A 130 -10.88 -13.52 5.21
N PRO A 131 -9.77 -13.92 5.86
CA PRO A 131 -9.13 -13.13 6.92
C PRO A 131 -8.85 -11.67 6.53
N GLY A 132 -8.54 -11.43 5.25
CA GLY A 132 -8.32 -10.10 4.71
C GLY A 132 -9.53 -9.17 4.83
N TYR A 133 -10.76 -9.69 4.76
CA TYR A 133 -11.98 -8.89 4.99
C TYR A 133 -12.01 -8.34 6.42
N ARG A 134 -11.76 -9.21 7.41
CA ARG A 134 -11.77 -8.85 8.82
C ARG A 134 -10.63 -7.89 9.18
N ALA A 135 -9.43 -8.12 8.63
CA ALA A 135 -8.29 -7.24 8.83
C ALA A 135 -8.56 -5.82 8.29
N GLN A 136 -9.33 -5.69 7.20
CA GLN A 136 -9.64 -4.39 6.60
C GLN A 136 -10.73 -3.60 7.33
N GLN A 137 -11.48 -4.16 8.29
CA GLN A 137 -12.71 -3.55 8.82
C GLN A 137 -12.61 -2.18 9.51
N LYS A 138 -11.42 -1.75 9.92
CA LYS A 138 -11.23 -0.50 10.69
C LYS A 138 -10.61 0.63 9.88
N ILE A 139 -9.56 0.32 9.12
CA ILE A 139 -8.80 1.32 8.37
C ILE A 139 -8.81 1.10 6.85
N GLY A 140 -9.49 0.06 6.37
CA GLY A 140 -9.69 -0.20 4.95
C GLY A 140 -8.39 -0.59 4.24
N HIS A 141 -8.20 -0.09 3.02
CA HIS A 141 -6.99 -0.37 2.24
C HIS A 141 -5.72 0.30 2.78
N TRP A 142 -5.85 1.29 3.68
CA TRP A 142 -4.72 1.92 4.39
C TRP A 142 -3.97 0.97 5.33
N LEU A 143 -4.41 -0.28 5.45
CA LEU A 143 -3.63 -1.32 6.09
C LEU A 143 -2.47 -1.82 5.19
N PHE A 144 -2.60 -1.70 3.86
CA PHE A 144 -1.62 -2.25 2.93
C PHE A 144 -0.59 -1.23 2.50
N LEU A 145 0.67 -1.63 2.57
CA LEU A 145 1.81 -0.82 2.16
C LEU A 145 1.71 -0.36 0.70
N THR A 146 1.13 -1.19 -0.17
CA THR A 146 0.89 -0.85 -1.57
C THR A 146 0.02 0.40 -1.71
N GLN A 147 -1.01 0.56 -0.88
CA GLN A 147 -1.88 1.73 -0.92
C GLN A 147 -1.10 3.00 -0.56
N HIS A 148 -0.27 2.94 0.48
CA HIS A 148 0.58 4.07 0.89
C HIS A 148 1.59 4.45 -0.19
N CYS A 149 2.24 3.44 -0.79
CA CYS A 149 3.18 3.64 -1.87
C CYS A 149 2.53 4.34 -3.07
N LEU A 150 1.39 3.82 -3.52
CA LEU A 150 0.70 4.36 -4.70
C LEU A 150 0.20 5.78 -4.45
N VAL A 151 -0.35 6.08 -3.27
CA VAL A 151 -0.76 7.45 -2.96
C VAL A 151 0.44 8.40 -2.87
N PHE A 152 1.56 7.97 -2.27
CA PHE A 152 2.75 8.82 -2.20
C PHE A 152 3.35 9.09 -3.57
N GLN A 153 3.41 8.09 -4.45
CA GLN A 153 3.85 8.29 -5.84
C GLN A 153 2.91 9.23 -6.59
N ALA A 154 1.59 9.08 -6.44
CA ALA A 154 0.63 9.99 -7.06
C ALA A 154 0.79 11.43 -6.56
N ILE A 155 0.87 11.64 -5.24
CA ILE A 155 1.09 12.97 -4.64
C ILE A 155 2.41 13.56 -5.15
N HIS A 156 3.50 12.81 -5.02
CA HIS A 156 4.85 13.27 -5.35
C HIS A 156 4.99 13.69 -6.81
N LEU A 157 4.50 12.87 -7.75
CA LEU A 157 4.63 13.14 -9.18
C LEU A 157 3.75 14.31 -9.63
N ASN A 158 2.55 14.47 -9.05
CA ASN A 158 1.70 15.63 -9.34
C ASN A 158 2.29 16.92 -8.75
N LEU A 159 2.85 16.87 -7.54
CA LEU A 159 3.50 18.03 -6.94
C LEU A 159 4.81 18.38 -7.64
N SER A 160 5.57 17.40 -8.13
CA SER A 160 6.78 17.64 -8.94
C SER A 160 6.42 18.34 -10.25
N LEU A 161 5.38 17.86 -10.96
CA LEU A 161 4.85 18.53 -12.14
C LEU A 161 4.39 19.96 -11.84
N LEU A 162 3.64 20.16 -10.76
CA LEU A 162 3.15 21.49 -10.37
C LEU A 162 4.32 22.42 -10.04
N ALA A 163 5.33 21.92 -9.31
CA ALA A 163 6.52 22.68 -8.96
C ALA A 163 7.28 23.15 -10.20
N SER A 164 7.52 22.24 -11.14
CA SER A 164 8.23 22.55 -12.39
C SER A 164 7.40 23.45 -13.32
N ALA A 165 6.10 23.20 -13.47
CA ALA A 165 5.23 23.95 -14.38
C ALA A 165 4.89 25.36 -13.90
N ALA A 166 4.81 25.57 -12.58
CA ALA A 166 4.53 26.87 -11.97
C ALA A 166 5.79 27.53 -11.37
N GLU A 167 6.97 26.95 -11.61
CA GLU A 167 8.28 27.43 -11.13
C GLU A 167 8.30 27.69 -9.61
N LEU A 168 7.70 26.78 -8.83
CA LEU A 168 7.58 26.89 -7.37
C LEU A 168 8.79 26.25 -6.68
N GLU A 169 9.85 27.04 -6.47
CA GLU A 169 11.12 26.58 -5.90
C GLU A 169 10.98 25.80 -4.58
N SER A 170 10.18 26.31 -3.63
CA SER A 170 9.95 25.62 -2.34
C SER A 170 9.32 24.24 -2.49
N LEU A 171 8.38 24.10 -3.45
CA LEU A 171 7.74 22.83 -3.72
C LEU A 171 8.68 21.89 -4.51
N GLN A 172 9.51 22.45 -5.39
CA GLN A 172 10.53 21.71 -6.12
C GLN A 172 11.51 21.08 -5.12
N ARG A 173 12.12 21.87 -4.24
CA ARG A 173 13.04 21.40 -3.19
C ARG A 173 12.40 20.33 -2.29
N LEU A 174 11.14 20.53 -1.90
CA LEU A 174 10.41 19.54 -1.09
C LEU A 174 10.23 18.21 -1.84
N THR A 175 9.84 18.28 -3.12
CA THR A 175 9.66 17.07 -3.92
C THR A 175 11.00 16.41 -4.22
N ASP A 176 12.03 17.15 -4.60
CA ASP A 176 13.36 16.60 -4.86
C ASP A 176 13.99 15.94 -3.63
N GLY A 177 13.86 16.54 -2.45
CA GLY A 177 14.30 15.91 -1.22
C GLY A 177 13.57 14.60 -0.91
N LEU A 178 12.26 14.55 -1.14
CA LEU A 178 11.46 13.35 -0.88
C LEU A 178 11.59 12.26 -1.95
N SER A 179 12.21 12.56 -3.10
CA SER A 179 12.29 11.66 -4.26
C SER A 179 12.90 10.30 -3.90
N LEU A 180 14.00 10.26 -3.15
CA LEU A 180 14.62 9.01 -2.74
C LEU A 180 13.70 8.15 -1.88
N PHE A 181 13.01 8.74 -0.92
CA PHE A 181 12.11 7.99 -0.03
C PHE A 181 10.91 7.42 -0.79
N VAL A 182 10.24 8.26 -1.59
CA VAL A 182 9.07 7.84 -2.38
C VAL A 182 9.47 6.80 -3.42
N GLY A 183 10.58 7.01 -4.13
CA GLY A 183 11.12 6.07 -5.08
C GLY A 183 11.53 4.75 -4.43
N ALA A 184 12.20 4.81 -3.27
CA ALA A 184 12.58 3.61 -2.51
C ALA A 184 11.36 2.80 -2.07
N LEU A 185 10.28 3.47 -1.66
CA LEU A 185 9.03 2.82 -1.31
C LEU A 185 8.40 2.10 -2.51
N GLY A 186 8.43 2.72 -3.70
CA GLY A 186 8.03 2.12 -4.97
C GLY A 186 8.80 0.84 -5.32
N CYS A 187 10.13 0.90 -5.22
CA CYS A 187 10.99 -0.26 -5.41
C CYS A 187 10.70 -1.37 -4.40
N PHE A 188 10.63 -1.00 -3.13
CA PHE A 188 10.43 -1.90 -2.00
C PHE A 188 9.14 -2.68 -2.11
N VAL A 189 8.00 -2.01 -2.30
CA VAL A 189 6.69 -2.64 -2.40
C VAL A 189 6.64 -3.61 -3.59
N THR A 190 7.20 -3.20 -4.73
CA THR A 190 7.25 -4.05 -5.93
C THR A 190 8.05 -5.32 -5.67
N VAL A 191 9.27 -5.19 -5.17
CA VAL A 191 10.16 -6.34 -4.91
C VAL A 191 9.57 -7.25 -3.83
N GLN A 192 9.01 -6.70 -2.75
CA GLN A 192 8.38 -7.49 -1.71
C GLN A 192 7.18 -8.29 -2.22
N TYR A 193 6.33 -7.68 -3.04
CA TYR A 193 5.20 -8.41 -3.62
C TYR A 193 5.67 -9.62 -4.42
N PHE A 194 6.64 -9.46 -5.32
CA PHE A 194 7.11 -10.56 -6.15
C PHE A 194 7.95 -11.59 -5.39
N ALA A 195 8.70 -11.16 -4.37
CA ALA A 195 9.54 -12.06 -3.57
C ALA A 195 8.75 -12.84 -2.52
N LEU A 196 7.78 -12.20 -1.86
CA LEU A 196 7.11 -12.73 -0.66
C LEU A 196 5.64 -13.11 -0.90
N VAL A 197 4.88 -12.28 -1.62
CA VAL A 197 3.42 -12.43 -1.71
C VAL A 197 3.00 -13.28 -2.92
N HIS A 198 3.44 -12.91 -4.12
CA HIS A 198 3.02 -13.52 -5.37
C HIS A 198 3.31 -15.03 -5.43
N ARG A 199 4.40 -15.45 -4.77
CA ARG A 199 4.83 -16.86 -4.73
C ARG A 199 4.21 -17.65 -3.59
N HIS A 200 3.53 -17.00 -2.64
CA HIS A 200 3.02 -17.64 -1.44
C HIS A 200 1.82 -18.56 -1.74
N PRO A 201 1.77 -19.80 -1.20
CA PRO A 201 0.67 -20.74 -1.46
C PRO A 201 -0.71 -20.18 -1.10
N VAL A 202 -0.85 -19.56 0.08
CA VAL A 202 -2.13 -18.98 0.54
C VAL A 202 -2.62 -17.87 -0.39
N PHE A 203 -1.72 -17.08 -0.98
CA PHE A 203 -2.11 -16.04 -1.92
C PHE A 203 -2.58 -16.64 -3.26
N LYS A 204 -1.92 -17.71 -3.73
CA LYS A 204 -2.34 -18.44 -4.93
C LYS A 204 -3.71 -19.09 -4.75
N GLU A 205 -3.96 -19.68 -3.59
CA GLU A 205 -5.26 -20.24 -3.22
C GLU A 205 -6.34 -19.16 -3.22
N LEU A 206 -6.10 -18.02 -2.56
CA LEU A 206 -7.01 -16.88 -2.60
C LEU A 206 -7.31 -16.41 -4.03
N CYS A 207 -6.28 -16.31 -4.88
CA CYS A 207 -6.47 -15.96 -6.29
C CYS A 207 -7.32 -17.00 -7.03
N ALA A 208 -7.12 -18.30 -6.78
CA ALA A 208 -7.92 -19.36 -7.39
C ALA A 208 -9.38 -19.31 -6.94
N THR A 209 -9.64 -19.10 -5.64
CA THR A 209 -10.99 -18.94 -5.09
C THR A 209 -11.70 -17.73 -5.71
N LEU A 210 -11.02 -16.59 -5.83
CA LEU A 210 -11.62 -15.37 -6.40
C LEU A 210 -11.82 -15.46 -7.91
N ALA A 211 -10.97 -16.19 -8.63
CA ALA A 211 -11.14 -16.46 -10.05
C ALA A 211 -12.36 -17.34 -10.36
N GLN A 212 -12.79 -18.16 -9.38
CA GLN A 212 -14.00 -18.98 -9.50
C GLN A 212 -15.30 -18.21 -9.21
N ARG A 213 -15.23 -16.99 -8.66
CA ARG A 213 -16.44 -16.14 -8.50
C ARG A 213 -17.00 -15.77 -9.87
N SER A 214 -18.28 -15.45 -9.92
CA SER A 214 -18.89 -14.79 -11.06
C SER A 214 -19.09 -13.31 -10.70
N PRO A 215 -18.79 -12.33 -11.57
CA PRO A 215 -17.84 -12.50 -12.65
C PRO A 215 -16.46 -12.91 -12.07
N PRO A 216 -15.63 -13.60 -12.87
CA PRO A 216 -14.27 -13.94 -12.47
C PRO A 216 -13.49 -12.70 -12.07
N TYR A 217 -12.89 -12.72 -10.88
CA TYR A 217 -12.01 -11.66 -10.43
C TYR A 217 -10.57 -12.16 -10.41
N ASP A 218 -9.80 -11.77 -11.43
CA ASP A 218 -8.39 -12.11 -11.56
C ASP A 218 -7.54 -11.22 -10.64
N LEU A 219 -7.57 -11.53 -9.34
CA LEU A 219 -6.82 -10.81 -8.32
C LEU A 219 -5.31 -10.79 -8.64
N SER A 220 -4.78 -11.87 -9.20
CA SER A 220 -3.35 -11.98 -9.56
C SER A 220 -2.97 -10.93 -10.59
N LYS A 221 -3.71 -10.86 -11.72
CA LYS A 221 -3.47 -9.83 -12.74
C LYS A 221 -3.64 -8.42 -12.18
N LYS A 222 -4.67 -8.20 -11.35
CA LYS A 222 -4.87 -6.90 -10.70
C LYS A 222 -3.65 -6.52 -9.86
N MET A 223 -3.20 -7.42 -8.98
CA MET A 223 -2.07 -7.13 -8.10
C MET A 223 -0.77 -6.93 -8.89
N ILE A 224 -0.53 -7.68 -9.96
CA ILE A 224 0.59 -7.41 -10.87
C ILE A 224 0.49 -6.01 -11.47
N ALA A 225 -0.67 -5.61 -11.97
CA ALA A 225 -0.89 -4.28 -12.57
C ALA A 225 -0.72 -3.12 -11.57
N LEU A 226 -0.90 -3.37 -10.26
CA LEU A 226 -0.65 -2.38 -9.21
C LEU A 226 0.83 -2.24 -8.85
N HIS A 227 1.59 -3.34 -8.86
CA HIS A 227 2.98 -3.33 -8.41
C HIS A 227 3.96 -3.05 -9.54
N VAL A 228 3.70 -3.53 -10.75
CA VAL A 228 4.63 -3.37 -11.89
C VAL A 228 4.92 -1.90 -12.21
N PRO A 229 3.95 -0.96 -12.23
CA PRO A 229 4.24 0.43 -12.57
C PRO A 229 5.03 1.18 -11.49
N ALA A 230 4.95 0.78 -10.22
CA ALA A 230 5.57 1.51 -9.12
C ALA A 230 7.11 1.58 -9.24
N LEU A 231 7.75 0.49 -9.66
CA LEU A 231 9.20 0.43 -9.89
C LEU A 231 9.68 1.36 -11.04
N PRO A 232 9.20 1.26 -12.29
CA PRO A 232 9.64 2.13 -13.37
C PRO A 232 9.27 3.60 -13.12
N LEU A 233 8.16 3.90 -12.45
CA LEU A 233 7.86 5.28 -12.02
C LEU A 233 8.98 5.84 -11.13
N ALA A 234 9.48 5.07 -10.16
CA ALA A 234 10.56 5.51 -9.28
C ALA A 234 11.87 5.81 -10.04
N PHE A 235 12.25 4.94 -10.98
CA PHE A 235 13.48 5.14 -11.78
C PHE A 235 13.33 6.26 -12.80
N MET A 236 12.16 6.39 -13.45
CA MET A 236 11.93 7.45 -14.43
C MET A 236 11.86 8.83 -13.79
N ASP A 237 11.28 8.91 -12.59
CA ASP A 237 11.23 10.16 -11.83
C ASP A 237 12.64 10.70 -11.55
N ILE A 238 13.48 9.87 -10.93
CA ILE A 238 14.82 10.28 -10.47
C ILE A 238 15.82 10.37 -11.62
N GLY A 239 15.75 9.46 -12.60
CA GLY A 239 16.76 9.37 -13.66
C GLY A 239 16.50 10.25 -14.88
N PHE A 240 15.28 10.76 -15.06
CA PHE A 240 14.91 11.50 -16.28
C PHE A 240 13.96 12.69 -16.07
N ALA A 241 13.12 12.67 -15.05
CA ALA A 241 12.11 13.71 -14.83
C ALA A 241 12.55 14.83 -13.89
N LYS A 242 13.80 14.79 -13.41
CA LYS A 242 14.38 15.76 -12.46
C LYS A 242 15.80 16.13 -12.89
N SER A 243 16.24 17.32 -12.51
CA SER A 243 17.61 17.78 -12.74
C SER A 243 18.56 17.08 -11.78
N HIS A 244 19.56 16.35 -12.29
CA HIS A 244 20.55 15.70 -11.43
C HIS A 244 21.36 16.70 -10.61
N GLN A 245 21.51 17.94 -11.11
CA GLN A 245 22.14 19.03 -10.37
C GLN A 245 21.31 19.48 -9.16
N GLU A 246 19.99 19.55 -9.27
CA GLU A 246 19.08 19.90 -8.17
C GLU A 246 18.98 18.74 -7.18
N LEU A 247 18.85 17.51 -7.68
CA LEU A 247 18.90 16.31 -6.84
C LEU A 247 20.21 16.20 -6.05
N ALA A 248 21.33 16.67 -6.62
CA ALA A 248 22.61 16.65 -5.95
C ALA A 248 22.66 17.55 -4.69
N THR A 249 21.88 18.63 -4.66
CA THR A 249 21.81 19.60 -3.55
C THR A 249 20.67 19.29 -2.59
N ASP A 250 19.55 18.78 -3.10
CA ASP A 250 18.29 18.72 -2.35
C ASP A 250 18.03 17.36 -1.73
N ILE A 251 18.83 16.34 -2.07
CA ILE A 251 18.74 15.00 -1.47
C ILE A 251 19.66 14.89 -0.24
N SER A 252 19.09 14.41 0.87
CA SER A 252 19.83 13.98 2.05
C SER A 252 19.74 12.46 2.25
N ILE A 253 20.87 11.76 2.14
CA ILE A 253 20.98 10.33 2.40
C ILE A 253 20.68 10.00 3.87
N ALA A 254 21.22 10.80 4.79
CA ALA A 254 20.96 10.63 6.23
C ALA A 254 19.49 10.92 6.57
N GLY A 255 18.93 11.99 6.00
CA GLY A 255 17.51 12.31 6.15
C GLY A 255 16.62 11.18 5.63
N THR A 256 16.94 10.63 4.45
CA THR A 256 16.24 9.47 3.87
C THR A 256 16.31 8.25 4.79
N ALA A 257 17.47 7.97 5.42
CA ALA A 257 17.61 6.85 6.36
C ALA A 257 16.66 7.00 7.56
N TRP A 258 16.61 8.20 8.16
CA TRP A 258 15.72 8.48 9.29
C TRP A 258 14.25 8.40 8.89
N MET A 259 13.90 8.89 7.70
CA MET A 259 12.56 8.76 7.16
C MET A 259 12.16 7.29 6.96
N CYS A 260 13.04 6.47 6.38
CA CYS A 260 12.81 5.04 6.22
C CYS A 260 12.56 4.35 7.57
N LEU A 261 13.37 4.64 8.59
CA LEU A 261 13.17 4.08 9.93
C LEU A 261 11.84 4.55 10.54
N GLY A 262 11.60 5.86 10.55
CA GLY A 262 10.38 6.44 11.12
C GLY A 262 9.12 5.91 10.44
N TYR A 263 9.13 5.80 9.12
CA TYR A 263 8.02 5.28 8.35
C TYR A 263 7.77 3.77 8.59
N VAL A 264 8.82 2.94 8.67
CA VAL A 264 8.68 1.52 9.02
C VAL A 264 8.09 1.37 10.42
N CYS A 265 8.57 2.13 11.40
CA CYS A 265 8.01 2.14 12.75
C CYS A 265 6.54 2.57 12.77
N PHE A 266 6.19 3.63 12.03
CA PHE A 266 4.81 4.07 11.85
C PHE A 266 3.93 2.96 11.27
N TYR A 267 4.37 2.33 10.17
CA TYR A 267 3.59 1.30 9.48
C TYR A 267 3.41 0.03 10.32
N VAL A 268 4.46 -0.42 11.01
CA VAL A 268 4.36 -1.56 11.95
C VAL A 268 3.41 -1.23 13.11
N THR A 269 3.48 -0.01 13.65
CA THR A 269 2.56 0.45 14.69
C THR A 269 1.11 0.45 14.21
N LEU A 270 0.86 0.94 13.00
CA LEU A 270 -0.46 0.92 12.37
C LEU A 270 -1.01 -0.51 12.23
N MET A 271 -0.19 -1.45 11.73
CA MET A 271 -0.58 -2.86 11.61
C MET A 271 -0.87 -3.50 12.98
N ALA A 272 -0.03 -3.24 13.99
CA ALA A 272 -0.23 -3.77 15.33
C ALA A 272 -1.49 -3.21 16.00
N ALA A 273 -1.76 -1.91 15.84
CA ALA A 273 -2.97 -1.26 16.33
C ALA A 273 -4.22 -1.84 15.62
N ASN A 274 -4.14 -2.05 14.30
CA ASN A 274 -5.23 -2.68 13.56
C ASN A 274 -5.46 -4.12 14.02
N HIS A 275 -4.41 -4.94 14.15
CA HIS A 275 -4.53 -6.30 14.66
C HIS A 275 -5.15 -6.35 16.05
N ARG A 276 -4.79 -5.43 16.95
CA ARG A 276 -5.43 -5.30 18.26
C ARG A 276 -6.93 -4.98 18.16
N ALA A 277 -7.35 -4.26 17.13
CA ALA A 277 -8.74 -3.86 16.94
C ALA A 277 -9.59 -4.90 16.18
N THR A 278 -8.98 -5.69 15.30
CA THR A 278 -9.67 -6.66 14.42
C THR A 278 -9.44 -8.12 14.83
N GLY A 279 -8.38 -8.40 15.57
CA GLY A 279 -7.91 -9.76 15.87
C GLY A 279 -7.18 -10.43 14.70
N GLU A 280 -6.98 -9.75 13.57
CA GLU A 280 -6.49 -10.35 12.32
C GLU A 280 -5.32 -9.55 11.74
N TRP A 281 -4.26 -10.23 11.30
CA TRP A 281 -3.12 -9.60 10.63
C TRP A 281 -3.41 -9.41 9.13
N PRO A 282 -2.93 -8.33 8.49
CA PRO A 282 -2.99 -8.20 7.03
C PRO A 282 -2.17 -9.24 6.28
N TYR A 283 -1.10 -9.72 6.89
CA TYR A 283 -0.15 -10.64 6.28
C TYR A 283 0.11 -11.81 7.21
N VAL A 284 -0.10 -13.02 6.69
CA VAL A 284 0.02 -14.28 7.45
C VAL A 284 1.39 -14.43 8.10
N PHE A 285 2.47 -14.01 7.42
CA PHE A 285 3.83 -14.13 7.96
C PHE A 285 4.09 -13.30 9.22
N LEU A 286 3.22 -12.33 9.56
CA LEU A 286 3.34 -11.55 10.80
C LEU A 286 2.96 -12.36 12.04
N GLU A 287 2.18 -13.43 11.88
CA GLU A 287 1.83 -14.34 12.97
C GLU A 287 3.08 -14.99 13.59
N ASP A 288 4.10 -15.27 12.77
CA ASP A 288 5.36 -15.88 13.20
C ASP A 288 6.21 -14.97 14.12
N LEU A 289 5.94 -13.66 14.11
CA LEU A 289 6.59 -12.70 15.00
C LEU A 289 6.04 -12.81 16.44
N GLY A 290 4.75 -13.13 16.58
CA GLY A 290 4.06 -13.27 17.86
C GLY A 290 4.24 -12.06 18.80
N GLY A 291 4.35 -12.32 20.10
CA GLY A 291 4.63 -11.29 21.12
C GLY A 291 6.13 -11.01 21.36
N SER A 292 7.03 -11.50 20.50
CA SER A 292 8.48 -11.44 20.75
C SER A 292 9.08 -10.11 20.33
N LEU A 293 9.43 -9.25 21.30
CA LEU A 293 10.07 -7.95 21.04
C LEU A 293 11.35 -8.06 20.19
N PRO A 294 12.27 -9.02 20.42
CA PRO A 294 13.45 -9.18 19.57
C PRO A 294 13.12 -9.49 18.10
N LYS A 295 12.08 -10.29 17.84
CA LYS A 295 11.63 -10.59 16.47
C LYS A 295 11.09 -9.34 15.77
N TRP A 296 10.29 -8.55 16.49
CA TRP A 296 9.77 -7.28 15.96
C TRP A 296 10.89 -6.26 15.68
N ALA A 297 11.86 -6.12 16.58
CA ALA A 297 13.01 -5.26 16.37
C ALA A 297 13.84 -5.70 15.16
N ALA A 298 14.10 -7.01 15.02
CA ALA A 298 14.81 -7.56 13.87
C ALA A 298 14.02 -7.37 12.56
N PHE A 299 12.70 -7.53 12.60
CA PHE A 299 11.83 -7.27 11.46
C PHE A 299 11.92 -5.79 11.03
N ILE A 300 11.71 -4.85 11.95
CA ILE A 300 11.82 -3.40 11.68
C ILE A 300 13.19 -3.08 11.08
N ALA A 301 14.28 -3.53 11.70
CA ALA A 301 15.63 -3.29 11.20
C ALA A 301 15.83 -3.82 9.78
N ALA A 302 15.36 -5.04 9.48
CA ALA A 302 15.45 -5.62 8.14
C ALA A 302 14.63 -4.83 7.11
N GLN A 303 13.40 -4.43 7.44
CA GLN A 303 12.57 -3.63 6.55
C GLN A 303 13.22 -2.27 6.26
N THR A 304 13.73 -1.59 7.30
CA THR A 304 14.43 -0.30 7.17
C THR A 304 15.68 -0.42 6.31
N VAL A 305 16.51 -1.44 6.53
CA VAL A 305 17.73 -1.65 5.73
C VAL A 305 17.40 -1.90 4.27
N ILE A 306 16.44 -2.78 3.96
CA ILE A 306 16.08 -3.09 2.57
C ILE A 306 15.51 -1.84 1.88
N LEU A 307 14.62 -1.10 2.54
CA LEU A 307 14.07 0.15 2.01
C LEU A 307 15.18 1.18 1.75
N TYR A 308 16.10 1.34 2.70
CA TYR A 308 17.22 2.27 2.56
C TYR A 308 18.20 1.87 1.45
N VAL A 309 18.44 0.57 1.24
CA VAL A 309 19.25 0.07 0.11
C VAL A 309 18.65 0.50 -1.24
N PHE A 310 17.33 0.46 -1.40
CA PHE A 310 16.70 1.01 -2.60
C PHE A 310 16.90 2.52 -2.74
N GLY A 311 16.86 3.27 -1.63
CA GLY A 311 17.22 4.69 -1.62
C GLY A 311 18.65 4.95 -2.09
N ILE A 312 19.62 4.14 -1.65
CA ILE A 312 21.02 4.22 -2.10
C ILE A 312 21.16 3.88 -3.58
N ILE A 313 20.44 2.88 -4.08
CA ILE A 313 20.45 2.54 -5.52
C ILE A 313 19.95 3.72 -6.34
N LEU A 314 18.82 4.32 -5.95
CA LEU A 314 18.24 5.47 -6.63
C LEU A 314 19.11 6.72 -6.51
N PHE A 315 19.80 6.90 -5.38
CA PHE A 315 20.84 7.93 -5.26
C PHE A 315 21.98 7.71 -6.26
N GLY A 316 22.39 6.46 -6.48
CA GLY A 316 23.36 6.14 -7.54
C GLY A 316 22.86 6.56 -8.93
N VAL A 317 21.57 6.33 -9.22
CA VAL A 317 20.93 6.75 -10.47
C VAL A 317 20.95 8.28 -10.62
N SER A 318 20.63 9.01 -9.55
CA SER A 318 20.62 10.48 -9.56
C SER A 318 22.01 11.12 -9.71
N ARG A 319 23.09 10.32 -9.71
CA ARG A 319 24.49 10.75 -9.89
C ARG A 319 25.06 10.36 -11.24
N LEU A 320 24.27 9.72 -12.10
CA LEU A 320 24.68 9.47 -13.47
C LEU A 320 24.81 10.81 -14.22
N PRO A 321 25.75 10.95 -15.17
CA PRO A 321 25.84 12.15 -15.98
C PRO A 321 24.55 12.33 -16.79
N ASP A 322 24.10 13.59 -16.93
CA ASP A 322 22.98 13.93 -17.81
C ASP A 322 23.31 13.46 -19.23
N SER A 323 22.49 12.56 -19.77
CA SER A 323 22.65 11.97 -21.12
C SER A 323 21.92 12.74 -22.19
#